data_AF-A0A0V0UTM1-F1
#
_entry.id   AF-A0A0V0UTM1-F1
#
_cell.length_a   1.000
_cell.length_b   1.000
_cell.length_c   1.000
_cell.angle_alpha   90.00
_cell.angle_beta   90.00
_cell.angle_gamma   90.00
#
_symmetry.space_group_name_H-M   'P 1'
#
loop_
_entity.id
_entity.type
_entity.pdbx_description
1 polymer ?
#
loop_
_entity_poly.entity_id
_entity_poly.type
_entity_poly.pdbx_seq_one_letter_code
_entity_poly.pdbx_strand_id
1 'polypeptide(L)'
;MQMAILYKPPGEKAGKILVPAGGAWEANPQNLENDRGHSFAKALESVVGNHQAKSFFAYNNAAPGVIGIKTESNSKGVVILDNTAQEDSAAWIVHTVPGYPIPKVAYAFPASEYANGHLLICLTIAESQIEPIAVALFVAAPFVHYNDVPDAEVSTRPTLKKLLNGETAIKPPFLTKQNIVTQGAP
;
A
#
# COMPACT_ATOMS: atom_id res chain seq x y z
N MET A 1 10.88 -11.36 -2.25
CA MET A 1 10.98 -10.32 -3.30
C MET A 1 11.15 -9.00 -2.59
N GLN A 2 12.23 -8.24 -2.79
CA GLN A 2 12.47 -7.00 -2.02
C GLN A 2 11.63 -5.81 -2.54
N MET A 3 11.43 -5.75 -3.86
CA MET A 3 10.63 -4.72 -4.53
C MET A 3 10.01 -5.28 -5.82
N ALA A 4 8.84 -4.76 -6.18
CA ALA A 4 8.30 -4.82 -7.54
C ALA A 4 7.72 -3.47 -7.94
N ILE A 5 7.91 -3.08 -9.21
CA ILE A 5 7.24 -1.91 -9.80
C ILE A 5 6.42 -2.40 -10.99
N LEU A 6 5.14 -2.04 -11.03
CA LEU A 6 4.27 -2.29 -12.17
C LEU A 6 3.83 -0.97 -12.78
N TYR A 7 4.01 -0.84 -14.09
CA TYR A 7 3.46 0.23 -14.89
C TYR A 7 2.37 -0.34 -15.81
N LYS A 8 1.14 0.13 -15.64
CA LYS A 8 0.00 -0.17 -16.52
C LYS A 8 -0.21 1.00 -17.47
N PRO A 9 0.05 0.87 -18.79
CA PRO A 9 -0.27 1.91 -19.75
C PRO A 9 -1.80 2.12 -19.90
N PRO A 10 -2.23 3.31 -20.36
CA PRO A 10 -3.61 3.55 -20.80
C PRO A 10 -4.07 2.51 -21.83
N GLY A 11 -5.26 1.94 -21.65
CA GLY A 11 -5.84 0.95 -22.56
C GLY A 11 -5.30 -0.48 -22.41
N GLU A 12 -4.20 -0.71 -21.70
CA GLU A 12 -3.65 -2.04 -21.45
C GLU A 12 -4.19 -2.67 -20.16
N LYS A 13 -4.40 -4.00 -20.16
CA LYS A 13 -4.88 -4.72 -18.98
C LYS A 13 -3.79 -5.33 -18.11
N ALA A 14 -2.66 -5.71 -18.70
CA ALA A 14 -1.56 -6.39 -18.00
C ALA A 14 -0.46 -5.41 -17.55
N GLY A 15 0.02 -4.57 -18.47
CA GLY A 15 1.15 -3.68 -18.22
C GLY A 15 2.50 -4.40 -18.18
N LYS A 16 3.52 -3.69 -17.68
CA LYS A 16 4.88 -4.18 -17.53
C LYS A 16 5.32 -4.15 -16.08
N ILE A 17 6.18 -5.08 -15.70
CA ILE A 17 6.68 -5.23 -14.34
C ILE A 17 8.21 -5.22 -14.34
N LEU A 18 8.78 -4.63 -13.29
CA LEU A 18 10.20 -4.62 -12.98
C LEU A 18 10.41 -5.34 -11.64
N VAL A 19 11.16 -6.44 -11.68
CA VAL A 19 11.55 -7.25 -10.51
C VAL A 19 12.95 -7.83 -10.77
N PRO A 20 13.94 -7.73 -9.84
CA PRO A 20 14.11 -6.78 -8.72
C PRO A 20 14.72 -5.44 -9.18
N ALA A 21 15.25 -4.63 -8.26
CA ALA A 21 15.94 -3.37 -8.61
C ALA A 21 17.12 -3.62 -9.57
N GLY A 22 17.20 -2.84 -10.65
CA GLY A 22 18.21 -2.99 -11.70
C GLY A 22 17.89 -4.06 -12.77
N GLY A 23 16.74 -4.74 -12.67
CA GLY A 23 16.25 -5.65 -13.71
C GLY A 23 15.78 -4.92 -14.99
N ALA A 24 15.37 -5.70 -15.98
CA ALA A 24 14.68 -5.19 -17.17
C ALA A 24 13.17 -5.12 -16.92
N TRP A 25 12.47 -4.25 -17.66
CA TRP A 25 11.02 -4.27 -17.70
C TRP A 25 10.53 -5.45 -18.53
N GLU A 26 9.70 -6.29 -17.92
CA GLU A 26 9.11 -7.48 -18.53
C GLU A 26 7.58 -7.33 -18.63
N ALA A 27 6.94 -8.16 -19.45
CA ALA A 27 5.49 -8.20 -19.50
C ALA A 27 4.93 -8.73 -18.18
N ASN A 28 3.88 -8.09 -17.64
CA ASN A 28 3.17 -8.67 -16.50
C ASN A 28 2.52 -9.99 -16.95
N PRO A 29 2.73 -11.12 -16.26
CA PRO A 29 2.36 -12.44 -16.73
C PRO A 29 0.84 -12.68 -16.91
N GLN A 30 0.00 -11.86 -16.30
CA GLN A 30 -1.46 -11.93 -16.36
C GLN A 30 -2.06 -10.53 -16.44
N ASN A 31 -3.32 -10.43 -16.89
CA ASN A 31 -4.05 -9.17 -16.74
C ASN A 31 -4.34 -8.88 -15.26
N LEU A 32 -4.44 -7.59 -14.91
CA LEU A 32 -4.61 -7.14 -13.52
C LEU A 32 -5.94 -7.53 -12.88
N GLU A 33 -6.96 -7.96 -13.62
CA GLU A 33 -8.21 -8.49 -13.04
C GLU A 33 -8.05 -9.90 -12.45
N ASN A 34 -7.01 -10.64 -12.83
CA ASN A 34 -6.86 -12.01 -12.38
C ASN A 34 -6.39 -12.02 -10.92
N ASP A 35 -7.06 -12.79 -10.07
CA ASP A 35 -6.72 -12.92 -8.65
C ASP A 35 -5.43 -13.73 -8.40
N ARG A 36 -4.81 -14.27 -9.46
CA ARG A 36 -3.66 -15.17 -9.40
C ARG A 36 -2.73 -14.94 -10.58
N GLY A 37 -1.50 -15.44 -10.42
CA GLY A 37 -0.52 -15.50 -11.50
C GLY A 37 0.23 -14.19 -11.74
N HIS A 38 0.08 -13.18 -10.89
CA HIS A 38 0.93 -11.98 -10.88
C HIS A 38 1.22 -11.48 -9.45
N SER A 39 2.28 -10.69 -9.30
CA SER A 39 2.84 -10.30 -7.99
C SER A 39 1.90 -9.44 -7.14
N PHE A 40 1.16 -8.51 -7.75
CA PHE A 40 0.26 -7.61 -7.03
C PHE A 40 -0.98 -8.30 -6.47
N ALA A 41 -1.55 -9.29 -7.16
CA ALA A 41 -2.62 -10.12 -6.59
C ALA A 41 -2.07 -10.93 -5.39
N LYS A 42 -0.87 -11.50 -5.54
CA LYS A 42 -0.21 -12.22 -4.45
C LYS A 42 0.07 -11.33 -3.24
N ALA A 43 0.59 -10.13 -3.44
CA ALA A 43 0.90 -9.18 -2.38
C ALA A 43 -0.35 -8.71 -1.61
N LEU A 44 -1.52 -8.77 -2.25
CA LEU A 44 -2.78 -8.31 -1.68
C LEU A 44 -3.66 -9.45 -1.16
N GLU A 45 -3.20 -10.71 -1.14
CA GLU A 45 -3.98 -11.85 -0.63
C GLU A 45 -4.53 -11.60 0.79
N SER A 46 -3.71 -11.03 1.69
CA SER A 46 -4.13 -10.69 3.06
C SER A 46 -5.05 -9.48 3.17
N VAL A 47 -5.10 -8.66 2.12
CA VAL A 47 -5.97 -7.48 2.03
C VAL A 47 -7.37 -7.87 1.59
N VAL A 48 -7.49 -8.79 0.64
CA VAL A 48 -8.77 -9.26 0.07
C VAL A 48 -9.36 -10.44 0.85
N GLY A 49 -8.50 -11.25 1.46
CA GLY A 49 -8.89 -12.43 2.24
C GLY A 49 -8.68 -12.28 3.75
N ASN A 50 -9.07 -13.33 4.47
CA ASN A 50 -8.80 -13.46 5.90
C ASN A 50 -7.48 -14.19 6.12
N HIS A 51 -6.52 -13.50 6.71
CA HIS A 51 -5.23 -14.04 7.12
C HIS A 51 -4.98 -13.67 8.58
N GLN A 52 -5.11 -14.63 9.50
CA GLN A 52 -5.00 -14.38 10.95
C GLN A 52 -3.65 -13.80 11.38
N ALA A 53 -2.60 -14.15 10.65
CA ALA A 53 -1.24 -13.70 10.88
C ALA A 53 -0.94 -12.31 10.28
N LYS A 54 -1.90 -11.65 9.62
CA LYS A 54 -1.66 -10.39 8.91
C LYS A 54 -2.67 -9.33 9.31
N SER A 55 -2.20 -8.13 9.57
CA SER A 55 -3.01 -6.93 9.68
C SER A 55 -2.57 -5.90 8.65
N PHE A 56 -3.40 -4.89 8.38
CA PHE A 56 -3.07 -3.82 7.46
C PHE A 56 -3.92 -2.57 7.70
N PHE A 57 -3.45 -1.47 7.13
CA PHE A 57 -4.30 -0.32 6.86
C PHE A 57 -4.19 0.10 5.40
N ALA A 58 -5.30 0.58 4.85
CA ALA A 58 -5.39 1.04 3.47
C ALA A 58 -5.80 2.51 3.44
N TYR A 59 -5.15 3.27 2.57
CA TYR A 59 -5.40 4.69 2.39
C TYR A 59 -5.60 5.01 0.91
N ASN A 60 -6.57 5.86 0.61
CA ASN A 60 -6.90 6.24 -0.77
C ASN A 60 -7.81 7.48 -0.74
N ASN A 61 -7.46 8.56 -1.43
CA ASN A 61 -8.33 9.73 -1.52
C ASN A 61 -9.59 9.53 -2.38
N ALA A 62 -9.65 8.44 -3.14
CA ALA A 62 -10.82 7.97 -3.87
C ALA A 62 -11.14 6.53 -3.42
N ALA A 63 -11.37 6.35 -2.12
CA ALA A 63 -11.61 5.04 -1.52
C ALA A 63 -12.83 4.32 -2.12
N PRO A 64 -12.79 2.98 -2.27
CA PRO A 64 -13.91 2.22 -2.83
C PRO A 64 -15.20 2.41 -2.01
N GLY A 65 -16.30 2.72 -2.69
CA GLY A 65 -17.62 2.87 -2.05
C GLY A 65 -17.81 4.14 -1.21
N VAL A 66 -16.82 5.03 -1.16
CA VAL A 66 -16.88 6.29 -0.40
C VAL A 66 -17.17 7.46 -1.33
N ILE A 67 -18.22 8.23 -1.04
CA ILE A 67 -18.65 9.38 -1.85
C ILE A 67 -18.60 10.65 -0.99
N GLY A 68 -18.14 11.76 -1.56
CA GLY A 68 -18.23 13.09 -0.93
C GLY A 68 -17.12 13.44 0.06
N ILE A 69 -16.13 12.56 0.25
CA ILE A 69 -14.92 12.90 1.01
C ILE A 69 -14.04 13.85 0.20
N LYS A 70 -13.66 14.97 0.81
CA LYS A 70 -12.63 15.88 0.30
C LYS A 70 -11.37 15.71 1.13
N THR A 71 -10.26 15.41 0.49
CA THR A 71 -8.95 15.28 1.13
C THR A 71 -7.98 16.23 0.45
N GLU A 72 -7.06 16.80 1.22
CA GLU A 72 -5.96 17.59 0.67
C GLU A 72 -4.85 16.69 0.08
N SER A 73 -4.89 15.39 0.40
CA SER A 73 -3.94 14.39 -0.09
C SER A 73 -4.42 13.70 -1.36
N ASN A 74 -3.48 13.33 -2.24
CA ASN A 74 -3.73 12.44 -3.38
C ASN A 74 -3.15 11.02 -3.20
N SER A 75 -2.57 10.75 -2.03
CA SER A 75 -1.87 9.52 -1.73
C SER A 75 -2.80 8.30 -1.66
N LYS A 76 -2.31 7.17 -2.17
CA LYS A 76 -3.01 5.87 -2.13
C LYS A 76 -2.02 4.75 -1.87
N GLY A 77 -2.45 3.73 -1.14
CA GLY A 77 -1.60 2.60 -0.80
C GLY A 77 -2.12 1.74 0.34
N VAL A 78 -1.32 0.75 0.68
CA VAL A 78 -1.58 -0.22 1.74
C VAL A 78 -0.28 -0.49 2.48
N VAL A 79 -0.34 -0.59 3.81
CA VAL A 79 0.74 -1.12 4.63
C VAL A 79 0.24 -2.39 5.29
N ILE A 80 0.91 -3.51 5.02
CA ILE A 80 0.57 -4.85 5.51
C ILE A 80 1.65 -5.27 6.50
N LEU A 81 1.25 -5.68 7.69
CA LEU A 81 2.12 -6.14 8.77
C LEU A 81 2.01 -7.66 8.90
N ASP A 82 3.14 -8.31 9.22
CA ASP A 82 3.12 -9.63 9.81
C ASP A 82 2.87 -9.48 11.32
N ASN A 83 1.97 -10.28 11.87
CA ASN A 83 1.68 -10.26 13.31
C ASN A 83 2.33 -11.47 14.01
N THR A 84 3.15 -12.27 13.31
CA THR A 84 3.87 -13.40 13.89
C THR A 84 5.17 -12.94 14.52
N ALA A 85 5.37 -13.26 15.80
CA ALA A 85 6.44 -12.71 16.64
C ALA A 85 7.88 -12.98 16.14
N GLN A 86 8.07 -13.90 15.19
CA GLN A 86 9.37 -14.27 14.63
C GLN A 86 9.67 -13.56 13.29
N GLU A 87 8.70 -12.90 12.68
CA GLU A 87 8.85 -12.28 11.36
C GLU A 87 8.99 -10.75 11.49
N ASP A 88 10.19 -10.21 11.27
CA ASP A 88 10.40 -8.75 11.20
C ASP A 88 10.10 -8.25 9.78
N SER A 89 8.91 -8.54 9.22
CA SER A 89 8.59 -8.23 7.82
C SER A 89 7.22 -7.58 7.63
N ALA A 90 7.21 -6.51 6.85
CA ALA A 90 6.01 -5.82 6.39
C ALA A 90 6.10 -5.51 4.89
N ALA A 91 4.96 -5.22 4.28
CA ALA A 91 4.89 -4.76 2.89
C ALA A 91 4.26 -3.36 2.83
N TRP A 92 4.87 -2.48 2.05
CA TRP A 92 4.31 -1.16 1.74
C TRP A 92 4.05 -1.06 0.24
N ILE A 93 2.77 -0.91 -0.11
CA ILE A 93 2.31 -0.73 -1.47
C ILE A 93 1.88 0.72 -1.66
N VAL A 94 2.44 1.38 -2.67
CA VAL A 94 2.03 2.72 -3.12
C VAL A 94 1.50 2.59 -4.53
N HIS A 95 0.36 3.23 -4.83
CA HIS A 95 -0.21 3.18 -6.18
C HIS A 95 -0.96 4.46 -6.56
N THR A 96 -1.34 4.55 -7.82
CA THR A 96 -2.15 5.66 -8.33
C THR A 96 -3.61 5.31 -8.60
N VAL A 97 -4.00 4.04 -8.46
CA VAL A 97 -5.33 3.50 -8.81
C VAL A 97 -6.44 3.96 -7.85
N PRO A 98 -7.43 4.76 -8.29
CA PRO A 98 -8.66 5.05 -7.53
C PRO A 98 -9.46 3.78 -7.23
N GLY A 99 -10.15 3.71 -6.09
CA GLY A 99 -11.03 2.59 -5.76
C GLY A 99 -10.32 1.25 -5.55
N TYR A 100 -9.01 1.25 -5.27
CA TYR A 100 -8.19 0.04 -5.14
C TYR A 100 -7.27 0.11 -3.90
N PRO A 101 -6.91 -1.06 -3.33
CA PRO A 101 -7.69 -2.30 -3.40
C PRO A 101 -9.00 -2.14 -2.64
N ILE A 102 -9.89 -3.13 -2.72
CA ILE A 102 -11.08 -3.17 -1.87
C ILE A 102 -10.81 -4.14 -0.71
N PRO A 103 -10.70 -3.65 0.54
CA PRO A 103 -10.43 -4.50 1.70
C PRO A 103 -11.52 -5.55 1.94
N LYS A 104 -11.10 -6.78 2.27
CA LYS A 104 -11.95 -7.90 2.74
C LYS A 104 -13.08 -8.32 1.78
N VAL A 105 -12.90 -8.08 0.49
CA VAL A 105 -13.76 -8.60 -0.58
C VAL A 105 -12.91 -9.27 -1.64
N ALA A 106 -13.53 -9.98 -2.59
CA ALA A 106 -12.82 -10.63 -3.68
C ALA A 106 -11.90 -9.65 -4.45
N TYR A 107 -10.73 -10.15 -4.86
CA TYR A 107 -9.77 -9.37 -5.64
C TYR A 107 -10.41 -8.83 -6.92
N ALA A 108 -10.19 -7.55 -7.20
CA ALA A 108 -10.62 -6.91 -8.41
C ALA A 108 -9.71 -5.72 -8.76
N PHE A 109 -9.46 -5.54 -10.05
CA PHE A 109 -8.94 -4.28 -10.58
C PHE A 109 -10.10 -3.41 -11.07
N PRO A 110 -10.18 -2.12 -10.71
CA PRO A 110 -11.31 -1.27 -11.11
C PRO A 110 -11.42 -1.11 -12.62
N ALA A 111 -12.54 -1.54 -13.21
CA ALA A 111 -12.73 -1.53 -14.65
C ALA A 111 -12.69 -0.11 -15.26
N SER A 112 -13.09 0.91 -14.49
CA SER A 112 -13.00 2.32 -14.90
C SER A 112 -11.55 2.78 -15.15
N GLU A 113 -10.58 2.10 -14.55
CA GLU A 113 -9.17 2.49 -14.57
C GLU A 113 -8.37 1.84 -15.71
N TYR A 114 -9.00 1.02 -16.56
CA TYR A 114 -8.30 0.48 -17.73
C TYR A 114 -7.96 1.56 -18.76
N ALA A 115 -8.80 2.58 -18.92
CA ALA A 115 -8.51 3.69 -19.83
C ALA A 115 -7.34 4.56 -19.36
N ASN A 116 -6.94 4.47 -18.09
CA ASN A 116 -5.92 5.31 -17.46
C ASN A 116 -4.58 4.57 -17.31
N GLY A 117 -3.52 5.34 -17.17
CA GLY A 117 -2.19 4.83 -16.84
C GLY A 117 -1.97 4.78 -15.33
N HIS A 118 -1.36 3.71 -14.81
CA HIS A 118 -1.11 3.56 -13.38
C HIS A 118 0.28 3.05 -13.06
N LEU A 119 0.79 3.51 -11.92
CA LEU A 119 2.02 3.02 -11.31
C LEU A 119 1.65 2.34 -9.99
N LEU A 120 2.20 1.17 -9.75
CA LEU A 120 2.13 0.45 -8.49
C LEU A 120 3.54 0.05 -8.06
N ILE A 121 3.89 0.30 -6.82
CA ILE A 121 5.17 -0.05 -6.22
C ILE A 121 4.87 -0.90 -4.99
N CYS A 122 5.51 -2.05 -4.87
CA CYS A 122 5.45 -2.90 -3.68
C CYS A 122 6.86 -3.00 -3.10
N LEU A 123 7.04 -2.62 -1.85
CA LEU A 123 8.29 -2.69 -1.11
C LEU A 123 8.14 -3.68 0.04
N THR A 124 9.08 -4.59 0.20
CA THR A 124 9.21 -5.39 1.44
C THR A 124 10.16 -4.65 2.38
N ILE A 125 9.72 -4.40 3.59
CA ILE A 125 10.37 -3.55 4.59
C ILE A 125 10.44 -4.28 5.94
N ALA A 126 11.40 -3.93 6.77
CA ALA A 126 11.40 -4.37 8.17
C ALA A 126 10.31 -3.62 8.94
N GLU A 127 9.80 -4.19 10.03
CA GLU A 127 8.75 -3.53 10.81
C GLU A 127 9.22 -2.23 11.46
N SER A 128 10.53 -2.11 11.70
CA SER A 128 11.18 -0.87 12.15
C SER A 128 10.95 0.32 11.20
N GLN A 129 10.64 0.06 9.93
CA GLN A 129 10.37 1.09 8.92
C GLN A 129 8.93 1.61 8.97
N ILE A 130 8.02 0.96 9.70
CA ILE A 130 6.60 1.33 9.76
C ILE A 130 6.40 2.71 10.40
N GLU A 131 7.12 3.02 11.49
CA GLU A 131 6.98 4.33 12.14
C GLU A 131 7.52 5.47 11.25
N PRO A 132 8.70 5.37 10.60
CA PRO A 132 9.10 6.34 9.56
C PRO A 132 8.08 6.51 8.43
N ILE A 133 7.49 5.42 7.94
CA ILE A 133 6.41 5.49 6.94
C ILE A 133 5.19 6.23 7.52
N ALA A 134 4.80 5.93 8.75
CA ALA A 134 3.71 6.59 9.43
C ALA A 134 3.97 8.09 9.59
N VAL A 135 5.20 8.52 9.89
CA VAL A 135 5.59 9.93 9.92
C VAL A 135 5.42 10.60 8.56
N ALA A 136 5.85 9.94 7.47
CA ALA A 136 5.66 10.46 6.12
C ALA A 136 4.17 10.57 5.75
N LEU A 137 3.39 9.54 6.04
CA LEU A 137 1.96 9.51 5.77
C LEU A 137 1.20 10.52 6.64
N PHE A 138 1.56 10.69 7.91
CA PHE A 138 0.91 11.64 8.82
C PHE A 138 1.00 13.08 8.30
N VAL A 139 2.14 13.46 7.72
CA VAL A 139 2.32 14.76 7.06
C VAL A 139 1.58 14.81 5.70
N ALA A 140 1.58 13.70 4.96
CA ALA A 140 0.84 13.60 3.70
C ALA A 140 -0.69 13.58 3.88
N ALA A 141 -1.18 13.41 5.11
CA ALA A 141 -2.59 13.41 5.50
C ALA A 141 -3.53 12.59 4.57
N PRO A 142 -3.21 11.32 4.25
CA PRO A 142 -4.06 10.51 3.39
C PRO A 142 -5.34 10.11 4.11
N PHE A 143 -6.39 9.80 3.34
CA PHE A 143 -7.60 9.22 3.89
C PHE A 143 -7.44 7.71 4.10
N VAL A 144 -7.26 7.30 5.35
CA VAL A 144 -7.27 5.89 5.77
C VAL A 144 -8.73 5.42 5.81
N HIS A 145 -9.08 4.48 4.93
CA HIS A 145 -10.46 3.99 4.78
C HIS A 145 -10.67 2.58 5.33
N TYR A 146 -9.59 1.92 5.74
CA TYR A 146 -9.63 0.63 6.43
C TYR A 146 -8.41 0.49 7.33
N ASN A 147 -8.59 -0.09 8.51
CA ASN A 147 -7.54 -0.42 9.46
C ASN A 147 -7.97 -1.60 10.33
N ASP A 148 -7.15 -2.65 10.38
CA ASP A 148 -7.26 -3.75 11.36
C ASP A 148 -5.94 -3.99 12.12
N VAL A 149 -5.03 -3.01 12.13
CA VAL A 149 -3.79 -3.07 12.90
C VAL A 149 -4.11 -3.11 14.40
N PRO A 150 -3.63 -4.12 15.14
CA PRO A 150 -4.00 -4.30 16.55
C PRO A 150 -3.30 -3.29 17.47
N ASP A 151 -3.90 -3.07 18.64
CA ASP A 151 -3.41 -2.09 19.62
C ASP A 151 -1.96 -2.32 20.06
N ALA A 152 -1.54 -3.59 20.10
CA ALA A 152 -0.17 -3.97 20.43
C ALA A 152 0.85 -3.34 19.45
N GLU A 153 0.55 -3.34 18.15
CA GLU A 153 1.43 -2.78 17.11
C GLU A 153 1.51 -1.25 17.18
N VAL A 154 0.40 -0.58 17.49
CA VAL A 154 0.38 0.90 17.56
C VAL A 154 0.90 1.42 18.90
N SER A 155 0.94 0.59 19.95
CA SER A 155 1.42 0.98 21.28
C SER A 155 2.90 1.40 21.30
N THR A 156 3.71 0.83 20.39
CA THR A 156 5.13 1.14 20.22
C THR A 156 5.39 2.15 19.10
N ARG A 157 4.35 2.55 18.35
CA ARG A 157 4.42 3.37 17.13
C ARG A 157 3.50 4.60 17.25
N PRO A 158 3.95 5.65 17.97
CA PRO A 158 3.08 6.76 18.36
C PRO A 158 2.52 7.54 17.16
N THR A 159 3.28 7.70 16.08
CA THR A 159 2.79 8.41 14.89
C THR A 159 1.85 7.54 14.07
N LEU A 160 2.10 6.23 14.00
CA LEU A 160 1.13 5.29 13.43
C LEU A 160 -0.20 5.37 14.17
N LYS A 161 -0.19 5.37 15.50
CA LYS A 161 -1.42 5.50 16.31
C LYS A 161 -2.20 6.76 15.95
N LYS A 162 -1.53 7.91 15.83
CA LYS A 162 -2.16 9.18 15.42
C LYS A 162 -2.76 9.10 14.02
N LEU A 163 -2.01 8.56 13.06
CA LEU A 163 -2.46 8.37 11.68
C LEU A 163 -3.73 7.51 11.62
N LEU A 164 -3.75 6.38 12.32
CA LEU A 164 -4.88 5.45 12.31
C LEU A 164 -6.10 5.99 13.08
N ASN A 165 -5.89 6.90 14.04
CA ASN A 165 -6.95 7.65 14.71
C ASN A 165 -7.50 8.82 13.86
N GLY A 166 -6.96 9.07 12.67
CA GLY A 166 -7.38 10.18 11.80
C GLY A 166 -6.93 11.56 12.30
N GLU A 167 -5.93 11.61 13.17
CA GLU A 167 -5.30 12.89 13.54
C GLU A 167 -4.56 13.49 12.33
N THR A 168 -4.45 14.82 12.29
CA THR A 168 -3.76 15.55 11.22
C THR A 168 -2.63 16.41 11.78
N ALA A 169 -1.58 16.59 10.97
CA ALA A 169 -0.46 17.47 11.31
C ALA A 169 -0.88 18.95 11.24
N ILE A 170 -1.39 19.48 12.35
CA ILE A 170 -1.81 20.89 12.48
C ILE A 170 -0.70 21.84 12.95
N LYS A 171 0.48 21.31 13.27
CA LYS A 171 1.66 22.07 13.71
C LYS A 171 2.86 21.74 12.82
N PRO A 172 3.77 22.70 12.61
CA PRO A 172 5.00 22.44 11.87
C PRO A 172 5.85 21.33 12.54
N PRO A 173 6.65 20.60 11.77
CA PRO A 173 6.90 20.80 10.33
C PRO A 173 5.79 20.20 9.43
N PHE A 174 5.43 20.93 8.36
CA PHE A 174 4.47 20.48 7.32
C PHE A 174 5.14 19.77 6.14
N LEU A 175 6.44 19.54 6.25
CA LEU A 175 7.23 18.79 5.28
C LEU A 175 8.15 17.85 6.05
N THR A 176 8.30 16.64 5.54
CA THR A 176 9.15 15.64 6.16
C THR A 176 9.91 14.88 5.08
N LYS A 177 11.11 14.44 5.44
CA LYS A 177 11.91 13.52 4.65
C LYS A 177 12.27 12.35 5.55
N GLN A 178 11.85 11.16 5.15
CA GLN A 178 12.13 9.92 5.86
C GLN A 178 13.01 9.05 4.98
N ASN A 179 14.02 8.43 5.58
CA ASN A 179 14.85 7.44 4.90
C ASN A 179 14.25 6.07 5.19
N ILE A 180 13.71 5.42 4.17
CA ILE A 180 13.07 4.10 4.26
C ILE A 180 13.91 3.12 3.47
N VAL A 181 14.21 1.97 4.08
CA VAL A 181 15.09 0.94 3.50
C VAL A 181 14.30 -0.35 3.33
N THR A 182 14.40 -0.97 2.15
CA THR A 182 13.82 -2.30 1.91
C THR A 182 14.59 -3.38 2.65
N GLN A 183 13.92 -4.47 3.04
CA GLN A 183 14.64 -5.63 3.58
C GLN A 183 15.67 -6.13 2.56
N GLY A 184 16.89 -6.40 3.04
CA GLY A 184 17.98 -6.91 2.20
C GLY A 184 18.64 -5.87 1.30
N ALA A 185 18.35 -4.58 1.48
CA ALA A 185 19.26 -3.53 1.03
C ALA A 185 20.53 -3.52 1.91
N PRO A 186 21.72 -3.28 1.32
CA PRO A 186 23.00 -3.29 2.04
C PRO A 186 23.13 -2.16 3.07
#